data_AF-W2JJM5-F1
#
_entry.id   AF-W2JJM5-F1
#
_cell.length_a   1.000
_cell.length_b   1.000
_cell.length_c   1.000
_cell.angle_alpha   90.00
_cell.angle_beta   90.00
_cell.angle_gamma   90.00
#
_symmetry.space_group_name_H-M   'P 1'
#
loop_
_entity.id
_entity.type
_entity.pdbx_description
1 polymer ?
#
loop_
_entity_poly.entity_id
_entity_poly.type
_entity_poly.pdbx_seq_one_letter_code
_entity_poly.pdbx_strand_id
1 'polypeptide(L)'
;MRNSKADRIEANRLQHAADEHELDLFLNTPHCPVHSPVPSDLNECLNVENDSLKSSELNHKGIPRGSASTGVLLPGLVILKGFLTPQEQQELVNDSRHMGLGEGGFYKPTYASGAKCRLHQMCLGRHWNVKTEKYEDRRSNHGNALVPALPESWKMHAQRSLDAAKVIDPLVMGTCKKMTPDICVVNFYKKAGRNGMHIDKDESDEAMSMGSPVISFSIGCAAEFAYIDHYPEPHEAVPIVRLESGDALVFGGPARNVVHALTRVYNGTQPSWLRMRSGRLNLTFREYKPSELES
;
A
#
# COMPACT_ATOMS: atom_id res chain seq x y z
N MET A 1 4.77 37.44 17.59
CA MET A 1 4.51 37.94 16.22
C MET A 1 3.63 36.91 15.51
N ARG A 2 2.43 37.30 15.03
CA ARG A 2 1.53 36.38 14.31
C ARG A 2 1.92 36.40 12.83
N ASN A 3 2.26 35.23 12.26
CA ASN A 3 2.56 35.11 10.82
C ASN A 3 1.42 35.68 9.98
N SER A 4 1.75 36.56 9.04
CA SER A 4 0.80 37.22 8.16
C SER A 4 0.17 36.20 7.19
N LYS A 5 -0.98 36.56 6.61
CA LYS A 5 -1.64 35.74 5.57
C LYS A 5 -0.69 35.48 4.39
N ALA A 6 0.17 36.43 4.05
CA ALA A 6 1.17 36.30 2.99
C ALA A 6 2.24 35.26 3.35
N ASP A 7 2.75 35.27 4.59
CA ASP A 7 3.75 34.29 5.06
C ASP A 7 3.21 32.86 5.03
N ARG A 8 1.91 32.69 5.35
CA ARG A 8 1.24 31.37 5.25
C ARG A 8 1.09 30.91 3.81
N ILE A 9 0.79 31.83 2.88
CA ILE A 9 0.66 31.51 1.44
C ILE A 9 2.02 31.09 0.88
N GLU A 10 3.09 31.82 1.22
CA GLU A 10 4.44 31.53 0.74
C GLU A 10 4.98 30.22 1.34
N ALA A 11 4.77 29.98 2.63
CA ALA A 11 5.12 28.70 3.26
C ALA A 11 4.38 27.52 2.62
N ASN A 12 3.10 27.70 2.26
CA ASN A 12 2.32 26.68 1.55
C ASN A 12 2.87 26.41 0.14
N ARG A 13 3.30 27.45 -0.59
CA ARG A 13 3.93 27.32 -1.91
C ARG A 13 5.27 26.58 -1.84
N LEU A 14 6.14 26.96 -0.91
CA LEU A 14 7.44 26.29 -0.71
C LEU A 14 7.26 24.84 -0.30
N GLN A 15 6.30 24.55 0.59
CA GLN A 15 6.00 23.18 0.97
C GLN A 15 5.41 22.37 -0.20
N HIS A 16 4.57 22.99 -1.04
CA HIS A 16 4.07 22.34 -2.26
C HIS A 16 5.21 22.02 -3.23
N ALA A 17 6.10 22.97 -3.49
CA ALA A 17 7.28 22.75 -4.32
C ALA A 17 8.23 21.68 -3.75
N ALA A 18 8.36 21.60 -2.42
CA ALA A 18 9.12 20.55 -1.77
C ALA A 18 8.44 19.18 -1.87
N ASP A 19 7.11 19.11 -1.68
CA ASP A 19 6.34 17.87 -1.85
C ASP A 19 6.42 17.38 -3.33
N GLU A 20 6.35 18.28 -4.33
CA GLU A 20 6.53 18.03 -5.77
C GLU A 20 7.96 17.60 -6.14
N HIS A 21 8.99 18.30 -5.62
CA HIS A 21 10.38 17.89 -5.81
C HIS A 21 10.66 16.54 -5.16
N GLU A 22 10.04 16.24 -4.02
CA GLU A 22 10.13 14.95 -3.37
C GLU A 22 9.38 13.84 -4.12
N LEU A 23 8.36 14.20 -4.92
CA LEU A 23 7.70 13.31 -5.89
C LEU A 23 8.60 13.04 -7.11
N ASP A 24 9.23 14.06 -7.68
CA ASP A 24 10.22 13.87 -8.75
C ASP A 24 11.41 12.98 -8.30
N LEU A 25 11.85 13.17 -7.05
CA LEU A 25 12.84 12.31 -6.38
C LEU A 25 12.30 10.92 -5.96
N PHE A 26 10.98 10.71 -5.97
CA PHE A 26 10.30 9.41 -5.72
C PHE A 26 10.31 8.52 -6.97
N LEU A 27 10.45 9.12 -8.15
CA LEU A 27 10.19 8.51 -9.45
C LEU A 27 11.49 8.14 -10.18
N ASN A 28 12.63 8.65 -9.72
CA ASN A 28 13.94 8.30 -10.25
C ASN A 28 14.77 7.54 -9.21
N THR A 29 15.03 6.25 -9.47
CA THR A 29 16.20 5.57 -8.88
C THR A 29 17.27 5.63 -9.95
N PRO A 30 18.51 6.06 -9.68
CA PRO A 30 19.58 5.97 -10.66
C PRO A 30 19.64 4.54 -11.19
N HIS A 31 19.58 4.36 -12.51
CA HIS A 31 20.01 3.12 -13.13
C HIS A 31 21.48 2.94 -12.73
N CYS A 32 21.77 2.09 -11.75
CA CYS A 32 23.10 1.51 -11.65
C CYS A 32 23.20 0.55 -12.84
N PRO A 33 24.05 0.79 -13.85
CA PRO A 33 24.33 -0.23 -14.84
C PRO A 33 24.96 -1.39 -14.09
N VAL A 34 24.32 -2.57 -14.14
CA VAL A 34 24.97 -3.79 -13.69
C VAL A 34 25.96 -4.19 -14.77
N HIS A 35 27.12 -3.53 -14.82
CA HIS A 35 28.25 -3.98 -15.62
C HIS A 35 29.56 -3.61 -14.91
N SER A 36 30.13 -4.60 -14.25
CA SER A 36 31.58 -4.74 -14.17
C SER A 36 31.88 -6.24 -14.28
N PRO A 37 32.80 -6.65 -15.17
CA PRO A 37 33.11 -8.05 -15.40
C PRO A 37 33.83 -8.64 -14.19
N VAL A 38 33.50 -9.89 -13.88
CA VAL A 38 34.27 -10.71 -12.95
C VAL A 38 35.60 -11.07 -13.66
N PRO A 39 36.77 -10.74 -13.10
CA PRO A 39 38.03 -11.31 -13.58
C PRO A 39 38.15 -12.76 -13.09
N SER A 40 38.57 -13.60 -14.03
CA SER A 40 38.86 -15.03 -13.96
C SER A 40 39.92 -15.43 -12.93
N ASP A 41 39.72 -16.65 -12.40
CA ASP A 41 40.69 -17.63 -11.90
C ASP A 41 41.68 -17.22 -10.80
N LEU A 42 41.68 -18.01 -9.71
CA LEU A 42 42.87 -18.75 -9.26
C LEU A 42 42.44 -19.82 -8.23
N ASN A 43 42.70 -21.08 -8.60
CA ASN A 43 42.83 -22.21 -7.70
C ASN A 43 44.02 -21.97 -6.77
N GLU A 44 43.86 -22.14 -5.45
CA GLU A 44 44.92 -22.72 -4.61
C GLU A 44 44.40 -23.25 -3.26
N CYS A 45 44.61 -24.56 -3.12
CA CYS A 45 44.73 -25.47 -1.97
C CYS A 45 44.57 -24.99 -0.51
N LEU A 46 43.68 -25.71 0.18
CA LEU A 46 43.84 -26.53 1.40
C LEU A 46 45.01 -26.28 2.38
N ASN A 47 44.64 -26.50 3.66
CA ASN A 47 45.41 -26.67 4.92
C ASN A 47 45.53 -25.40 5.78
N VAL A 48 45.38 -25.37 7.11
CA VAL A 48 45.24 -26.40 8.16
C VAL A 48 44.85 -25.67 9.49
N GLU A 49 44.13 -26.40 10.36
CA GLU A 49 44.05 -26.28 11.83
C GLU A 49 43.54 -25.02 12.57
N ASN A 50 42.41 -25.25 13.27
CA ASN A 50 42.26 -25.22 14.73
C ASN A 50 42.68 -23.93 15.48
N ASP A 51 41.70 -23.10 15.81
CA ASP A 51 41.75 -22.33 17.05
C ASP A 51 40.37 -22.21 17.71
N SER A 52 40.36 -22.50 19.00
CA SER A 52 39.19 -22.59 19.86
C SER A 52 38.84 -21.20 20.38
N LEU A 53 37.82 -20.57 19.81
CA LEU A 53 37.32 -19.30 20.29
C LEU A 53 35.80 -19.35 20.46
N LYS A 54 35.43 -19.48 21.74
CA LYS A 54 34.24 -18.95 22.43
C LYS A 54 32.98 -18.85 21.57
N SER A 55 32.02 -19.72 21.90
CA SER A 55 30.61 -19.64 21.52
C SER A 55 30.05 -18.23 21.72
N SER A 56 30.18 -17.39 20.70
CA SER A 56 29.46 -16.13 20.57
C SER A 56 28.03 -16.48 20.23
N GLU A 57 27.14 -16.10 21.13
CA GLU A 57 25.69 -16.04 21.00
C GLU A 57 25.22 -16.02 19.54
N LEU A 58 24.65 -17.15 19.11
CA LEU A 58 23.81 -17.22 17.93
C LEU A 58 22.70 -16.19 18.12
N ASN A 59 22.84 -15.07 17.41
CA ASN A 59 21.91 -13.97 17.40
C ASN A 59 20.57 -14.51 16.86
N HIS A 60 19.66 -14.87 17.77
CA HIS A 60 18.30 -15.30 17.44
C HIS A 60 17.61 -14.15 16.70
N LYS A 61 17.68 -14.15 15.36
CA LYS A 61 16.73 -13.41 14.53
C LYS A 61 15.36 -14.06 14.74
N GLY A 62 14.67 -13.66 15.80
CA GLY A 62 13.31 -14.10 16.09
C GLY A 62 12.37 -13.76 14.94
N ILE A 63 11.28 -14.53 14.83
CA ILE A 63 10.20 -14.27 13.88
C ILE A 63 9.72 -12.83 14.07
N PRO A 64 9.67 -11.99 13.00
CA PRO A 64 9.20 -10.62 13.11
C PRO A 64 7.80 -10.55 13.73
N ARG A 65 7.57 -9.55 14.58
CA ARG A 65 6.25 -9.31 15.21
C ARG A 65 5.16 -9.24 14.14
N GLY A 66 4.04 -9.93 14.38
CA GLY A 66 2.90 -9.98 13.46
C GLY A 66 3.15 -10.83 12.20
N SER A 67 4.24 -11.60 12.13
CA SER A 67 4.42 -12.56 11.04
C SER A 67 3.26 -13.55 11.00
N ALA A 68 2.74 -13.80 9.80
CA ALA A 68 1.67 -14.74 9.52
C ALA A 68 1.97 -15.47 8.21
N SER A 69 1.49 -16.70 8.08
CA SER A 69 1.39 -17.41 6.80
C SER A 69 0.16 -16.94 6.02
N THR A 70 0.07 -17.32 4.74
CA THR A 70 -1.18 -17.21 3.97
C THR A 70 -2.32 -17.89 4.73
N GLY A 71 -3.48 -17.24 4.81
CA GLY A 71 -4.63 -17.76 5.54
C GLY A 71 -5.62 -16.69 6.00
N VAL A 72 -6.58 -17.14 6.81
CA VAL A 72 -7.63 -16.31 7.40
C VAL A 72 -7.10 -15.58 8.64
N LEU A 73 -7.30 -14.26 8.70
CA LEU A 73 -7.00 -13.45 9.89
C LEU A 73 -8.27 -13.19 10.72
N LEU A 74 -9.39 -12.92 10.04
CA LEU A 74 -10.77 -12.88 10.57
C LEU A 74 -11.69 -13.49 9.51
N PRO A 75 -12.91 -13.95 9.85
CA PRO A 75 -13.88 -14.35 8.84
C PRO A 75 -14.06 -13.24 7.79
N GLY A 76 -13.83 -13.56 6.52
CA GLY A 76 -13.88 -12.60 5.41
C GLY A 76 -12.65 -11.69 5.26
N LEU A 77 -11.57 -11.88 6.04
CA LEU A 77 -10.28 -11.17 5.92
C LEU A 77 -9.14 -12.19 5.75
N VAL A 78 -8.54 -12.20 4.56
CA VAL A 78 -7.50 -13.15 4.15
C VAL A 78 -6.20 -12.41 3.83
N ILE A 79 -5.08 -12.99 4.26
CA ILE A 79 -3.74 -12.59 3.82
C ILE A 79 -3.17 -13.62 2.85
N LEU A 80 -2.59 -13.14 1.75
CA LEU A 80 -1.86 -13.93 0.76
C LEU A 80 -0.39 -13.46 0.78
N LYS A 81 0.49 -14.26 1.40
CA LYS A 81 1.90 -13.92 1.56
C LYS A 81 2.66 -14.11 0.25
N GLY A 82 3.44 -13.10 -0.15
CA GLY A 82 4.26 -13.15 -1.37
C GLY A 82 3.46 -13.43 -2.64
N PHE A 83 2.21 -12.98 -2.70
CA PHE A 83 1.28 -13.23 -3.80
C PHE A 83 1.78 -12.67 -5.14
N LEU A 84 2.30 -11.44 -5.13
CA LEU A 84 2.86 -10.81 -6.32
C LEU A 84 4.31 -11.27 -6.52
N THR A 85 4.60 -11.74 -7.72
CA THR A 85 5.97 -12.08 -8.14
C THR A 85 6.86 -10.83 -8.17
N PRO A 86 8.20 -10.99 -8.12
CA PRO A 86 9.12 -9.86 -8.23
C PRO A 86 8.92 -9.00 -9.48
N GLN A 87 8.58 -9.64 -10.61
CA GLN A 87 8.30 -8.94 -11.86
C GLN A 87 7.04 -8.09 -11.75
N GLU A 88 5.92 -8.66 -11.29
CA GLU A 88 4.66 -7.94 -11.13
C GLU A 88 4.80 -6.76 -10.15
N GLN A 89 5.56 -6.93 -9.07
CA GLN A 89 5.86 -5.85 -8.14
C GLN A 89 6.62 -4.70 -8.82
N GLN A 90 7.61 -5.02 -9.68
CA GLN A 90 8.37 -4.01 -10.40
C GLN A 90 7.53 -3.30 -11.46
N GLU A 91 6.64 -4.02 -12.16
CA GLU A 91 5.70 -3.48 -13.13
C GLU A 91 4.71 -2.51 -12.47
N LEU A 92 4.06 -2.91 -11.38
CA LEU A 92 3.15 -2.05 -10.62
C LEU A 92 3.85 -0.79 -10.10
N VAL A 93 5.12 -0.88 -9.68
CA VAL A 93 5.93 0.28 -9.30
C VAL A 93 6.22 1.20 -10.49
N ASN A 94 6.59 0.63 -11.64
CA ASN A 94 6.90 1.40 -12.85
C ASN A 94 5.66 2.12 -13.39
N ASP A 95 4.52 1.44 -13.43
CA ASP A 95 3.23 2.00 -13.85
C ASP A 95 2.78 3.10 -12.88
N SER A 96 2.84 2.83 -11.57
CA SER A 96 2.51 3.83 -10.53
C SER A 96 3.39 5.05 -10.66
N ARG A 97 4.66 4.86 -11.02
CA ARG A 97 5.60 5.95 -11.25
C ARG A 97 5.23 6.77 -12.48
N HIS A 98 5.00 6.10 -13.61
CA HIS A 98 4.67 6.75 -14.86
C HIS A 98 3.39 7.60 -14.74
N MET A 99 2.32 7.02 -14.20
CA MET A 99 1.06 7.74 -13.96
C MET A 99 1.21 8.81 -12.87
N GLY A 100 2.01 8.52 -11.85
CA GLY A 100 2.27 9.41 -10.72
C GLY A 100 2.95 10.73 -11.08
N LEU A 101 3.72 10.77 -12.18
CA LEU A 101 4.32 11.97 -12.76
C LEU A 101 3.35 12.79 -13.63
N GLY A 102 2.25 12.18 -14.07
CA GLY A 102 1.30 12.79 -14.99
C GLY A 102 0.26 13.68 -14.32
N GLU A 103 -0.60 14.27 -15.15
CA GLU A 103 -1.80 14.97 -14.67
C GLU A 103 -2.71 14.00 -13.90
N GLY A 104 -3.19 14.42 -12.72
CA GLY A 104 -3.95 13.53 -11.83
C GLY A 104 -3.10 12.56 -11.01
N GLY A 105 -1.76 12.64 -11.12
CA GLY A 105 -0.77 11.81 -10.46
C GLY A 105 -0.68 11.95 -8.93
N PHE A 106 0.47 11.67 -8.33
CA PHE A 106 0.59 11.75 -6.87
C PHE A 106 0.45 13.18 -6.36
N TYR A 107 -0.19 13.33 -5.20
CA TYR A 107 -0.21 14.57 -4.44
C TYR A 107 -0.20 14.24 -2.94
N LYS A 108 -0.08 15.26 -2.08
CA LYS A 108 -0.17 15.09 -0.62
C LYS A 108 -1.54 15.56 -0.13
N PRO A 109 -2.46 14.65 0.22
CA PRO A 109 -3.79 15.05 0.64
C PRO A 109 -3.76 15.89 1.92
N THR A 110 -4.74 16.78 2.04
CA THR A 110 -4.93 17.62 3.22
C THR A 110 -6.36 17.41 3.71
N TYR A 111 -6.50 16.94 4.95
CA TYR A 111 -7.79 16.74 5.60
C TYR A 111 -8.58 18.05 5.70
N ALA A 112 -9.89 17.95 5.94
CA ALA A 112 -10.76 19.11 6.16
C ALA A 112 -10.27 20.01 7.33
N SER A 113 -9.62 19.41 8.34
CA SER A 113 -8.98 20.12 9.46
C SER A 113 -7.77 20.97 9.07
N GLY A 114 -7.25 20.82 7.84
CA GLY A 114 -6.01 21.44 7.38
C GLY A 114 -4.75 20.63 7.68
N ALA A 115 -4.86 19.51 8.41
CA ALA A 115 -3.73 18.62 8.63
C ALA A 115 -3.33 17.90 7.33
N LYS A 116 -2.03 17.87 7.02
CA LYS A 116 -1.52 17.10 5.87
C LYS A 116 -1.44 15.61 6.21
N CYS A 117 -1.81 14.76 5.25
CA CYS A 117 -1.59 13.33 5.35
C CYS A 117 -0.08 13.00 5.39
N ARG A 118 0.27 11.90 6.07
CA ARG A 118 1.65 11.39 6.16
C ARG A 118 2.01 10.43 5.02
N LEU A 119 1.32 10.58 3.90
CA LEU A 119 1.46 9.77 2.68
C LEU A 119 1.26 10.65 1.45
N HIS A 120 1.69 10.15 0.29
CA HIS A 120 1.29 10.69 -1.01
C HIS A 120 0.23 9.75 -1.59
N GLN A 121 -0.76 10.32 -2.27
CA GLN A 121 -1.87 9.58 -2.81
C GLN A 121 -2.07 9.90 -4.29
N MET A 122 -2.44 8.89 -5.05
CA MET A 122 -3.00 8.99 -6.39
C MET A 122 -4.23 8.09 -6.43
N CYS A 123 -5.27 8.46 -7.16
CA CYS A 123 -6.43 7.59 -7.37
C CYS A 123 -6.55 7.28 -8.86
N LEU A 124 -7.03 6.08 -9.18
CA LEU A 124 -7.31 5.63 -10.54
C LEU A 124 -8.77 5.16 -10.62
N GLY A 125 -9.42 5.40 -11.75
CA GLY A 125 -10.82 5.08 -12.00
C GLY A 125 -11.79 6.09 -11.38
N ARG A 126 -11.76 6.28 -10.06
CA ARG A 126 -12.47 7.37 -9.35
C ARG A 126 -11.58 8.02 -8.31
N HIS A 127 -11.72 9.33 -8.14
CA HIS A 127 -10.95 10.10 -7.17
C HIS A 127 -11.62 10.11 -5.80
N TRP A 128 -10.92 9.64 -4.76
CA TRP A 128 -11.38 9.77 -3.39
C TRP A 128 -11.03 11.15 -2.82
N ASN A 129 -12.04 11.97 -2.57
CA ASN A 129 -11.85 13.30 -2.05
C ASN A 129 -11.84 13.30 -0.51
N VAL A 130 -10.63 13.31 0.07
CA VAL A 130 -10.40 13.35 1.54
C VAL A 130 -11.13 14.48 2.30
N LYS A 131 -11.59 15.53 1.62
CA LYS A 131 -12.32 16.63 2.27
C LYS A 131 -13.81 16.38 2.36
N THR A 132 -14.36 15.71 1.36
CA THR A 132 -15.81 15.45 1.24
C THR A 132 -16.15 14.01 1.59
N GLU A 133 -15.16 13.13 1.68
CA GLU A 133 -15.30 11.68 1.88
C GLU A 133 -16.19 11.06 0.79
N LYS A 134 -15.96 11.47 -0.47
CA LYS A 134 -16.73 11.04 -1.64
C LYS A 134 -15.85 10.69 -2.82
N TYR A 135 -16.35 9.78 -3.65
CA TYR A 135 -15.76 9.49 -4.96
C TYR A 135 -16.27 10.45 -6.03
N GLU A 136 -15.35 10.93 -6.86
CA GLU A 136 -15.60 11.93 -7.90
C GLU A 136 -14.81 11.57 -9.18
N ASP A 137 -15.27 12.01 -10.36
CA ASP A 137 -14.54 11.81 -11.63
C ASP A 137 -13.34 12.76 -11.78
N ARG A 138 -13.25 13.76 -10.90
CA ARG A 138 -12.21 14.79 -10.90
C ARG A 138 -11.61 14.94 -9.52
N ARG A 139 -10.34 15.33 -9.50
CA ARG A 139 -9.62 15.71 -8.28
C ARG A 139 -9.98 17.13 -7.84
N SER A 140 -11.24 17.38 -7.51
CA SER A 140 -11.75 18.73 -7.21
C SER A 140 -11.05 19.39 -6.02
N ASN A 141 -10.54 18.59 -5.08
CA ASN A 141 -9.78 19.05 -3.93
C ASN A 141 -8.30 19.38 -4.21
N HIS A 142 -7.79 19.07 -5.41
CA HIS A 142 -6.39 19.34 -5.79
C HIS A 142 -6.21 19.41 -7.33
N GLY A 143 -6.08 20.62 -7.86
CA GLY A 143 -5.81 20.85 -9.30
C GLY A 143 -6.96 20.55 -10.26
N ASN A 144 -8.05 19.92 -9.79
CA ASN A 144 -9.24 19.61 -10.58
C ASN A 144 -8.97 18.78 -11.86
N ALA A 145 -7.88 18.04 -11.90
CA ALA A 145 -7.55 17.10 -12.98
C ALA A 145 -8.62 15.99 -13.09
N LEU A 146 -8.79 15.43 -14.28
CA LEU A 146 -9.53 14.16 -14.44
C LEU A 146 -8.77 13.04 -13.73
N VAL A 147 -9.52 12.09 -13.16
CA VAL A 147 -8.92 10.87 -12.61
C VAL A 147 -8.37 10.00 -13.75
N PRO A 148 -7.11 9.52 -13.68
CA PRO A 148 -6.60 8.58 -14.66
C PRO A 148 -7.38 7.26 -14.64
N ALA A 149 -7.47 6.58 -15.78
CA ALA A 149 -8.13 5.28 -15.87
C ALA A 149 -7.39 4.21 -15.05
N LEU A 150 -8.14 3.27 -14.47
CA LEU A 150 -7.60 2.08 -13.82
C LEU A 150 -7.11 1.07 -14.87
N PRO A 151 -5.81 0.72 -14.93
CA PRO A 151 -5.29 -0.21 -15.93
C PRO A 151 -5.90 -1.61 -15.83
N GLU A 152 -6.18 -2.23 -16.96
CA GLU A 152 -6.77 -3.58 -17.00
C GLU A 152 -5.82 -4.64 -16.43
N SER A 153 -4.51 -4.48 -16.62
CA SER A 153 -3.49 -5.33 -15.99
C SER A 153 -3.60 -5.34 -14.46
N TRP A 154 -3.90 -4.19 -13.86
CA TRP A 154 -4.04 -4.08 -12.42
C TRP A 154 -5.33 -4.76 -11.93
N LYS A 155 -6.43 -4.64 -12.68
CA LYS A 155 -7.67 -5.38 -12.39
C LYS A 155 -7.45 -6.88 -12.47
N MET A 156 -6.64 -7.38 -13.41
CA MET A 156 -6.29 -8.80 -13.49
C MET A 156 -5.52 -9.29 -12.25
N HIS A 157 -4.58 -8.50 -11.71
CA HIS A 157 -3.91 -8.84 -10.45
C HIS A 157 -4.90 -8.87 -9.28
N ALA A 158 -5.78 -7.87 -9.19
CA ALA A 158 -6.83 -7.81 -8.18
C ALA A 158 -7.75 -9.04 -8.25
N GLN A 159 -8.26 -9.38 -9.44
CA GLN A 159 -9.11 -10.55 -9.65
C GLN A 159 -8.41 -11.84 -9.25
N ARG A 160 -7.16 -12.06 -9.67
CA ARG A 160 -6.38 -13.25 -9.28
C ARG A 160 -6.22 -13.36 -7.76
N SER A 161 -6.02 -12.24 -7.06
CA SER A 161 -5.90 -12.24 -5.61
C SER A 161 -7.23 -12.52 -4.91
N LEU A 162 -8.34 -12.01 -5.45
CA LEU A 162 -9.68 -12.28 -4.95
C LEU A 162 -10.04 -13.75 -5.13
N ASP A 163 -9.75 -14.33 -6.30
CA ASP A 163 -9.98 -15.74 -6.58
C ASP A 163 -9.18 -16.63 -5.61
N ALA A 164 -7.91 -16.31 -5.38
CA ALA A 164 -7.07 -17.02 -4.41
C ALA A 164 -7.59 -16.87 -2.97
N ALA A 165 -8.04 -15.68 -2.56
CA ALA A 165 -8.61 -15.45 -1.23
C ALA A 165 -9.93 -16.20 -1.05
N LYS A 166 -10.79 -16.24 -2.07
CA LYS A 166 -12.07 -16.97 -2.07
C LYS A 166 -11.90 -18.48 -1.90
N VAL A 167 -10.81 -19.05 -2.44
CA VAL A 167 -10.48 -20.47 -2.21
C VAL A 167 -10.16 -20.74 -0.73
N ILE A 168 -9.54 -19.76 -0.04
CA ILE A 168 -9.17 -19.89 1.38
C ILE A 168 -10.37 -19.62 2.28
N ASP A 169 -11.11 -18.54 2.03
CA ASP A 169 -12.31 -18.17 2.76
C ASP A 169 -13.35 -17.56 1.82
N PRO A 170 -14.39 -18.32 1.44
CA PRO A 170 -15.46 -17.81 0.58
C PRO A 170 -16.21 -16.61 1.16
N LEU A 171 -16.14 -16.38 2.49
CA LEU A 171 -16.82 -15.25 3.14
C LEU A 171 -16.29 -13.89 2.67
N VAL A 172 -15.09 -13.82 2.08
CA VAL A 172 -14.56 -12.57 1.51
C VAL A 172 -15.51 -11.93 0.48
N MET A 173 -16.37 -12.72 -0.16
CA MET A 173 -17.31 -12.24 -1.17
C MET A 173 -18.59 -11.64 -0.58
N GLY A 174 -18.88 -11.85 0.71
CA GLY A 174 -20.19 -11.49 1.26
C GLY A 174 -21.33 -12.11 0.45
N THR A 175 -22.25 -11.28 -0.04
CA THR A 175 -23.33 -11.70 -0.94
C THR A 175 -23.05 -11.41 -2.42
N CYS A 176 -21.88 -10.85 -2.75
CA CYS A 176 -21.49 -10.57 -4.13
C CYS A 176 -21.22 -11.86 -4.91
N LYS A 177 -21.71 -11.95 -6.15
CA LYS A 177 -21.38 -13.04 -7.08
C LYS A 177 -20.11 -12.72 -7.85
N LYS A 178 -19.87 -11.44 -8.13
CA LYS A 178 -18.70 -10.88 -8.79
C LYS A 178 -18.30 -9.56 -8.13
N MET A 179 -17.02 -9.22 -8.22
CA MET A 179 -16.51 -7.88 -7.92
C MET A 179 -15.53 -7.50 -9.03
N THR A 180 -15.73 -6.34 -9.65
CA THR A 180 -14.80 -5.79 -10.64
C THR A 180 -14.34 -4.41 -10.16
N PRO A 181 -13.06 -4.20 -9.82
CA PRO A 181 -12.67 -2.93 -9.27
C PRO A 181 -12.74 -1.82 -10.33
N ASP A 182 -13.40 -0.73 -9.99
CA ASP A 182 -13.44 0.53 -10.74
C ASP A 182 -12.71 1.67 -10.00
N ILE A 183 -12.17 1.38 -8.80
CA ILE A 183 -11.37 2.28 -7.98
C ILE A 183 -10.04 1.59 -7.66
N CYS A 184 -8.94 2.33 -7.76
CA CYS A 184 -7.70 2.01 -7.05
C CYS A 184 -7.14 3.26 -6.36
N VAL A 185 -7.02 3.21 -5.04
CA VAL A 185 -6.32 4.24 -4.26
C VAL A 185 -4.88 3.78 -4.05
N VAL A 186 -3.93 4.55 -4.60
CA VAL A 186 -2.50 4.29 -4.51
C VAL A 186 -1.89 5.18 -3.45
N ASN A 187 -1.36 4.60 -2.38
CA ASN A 187 -0.73 5.30 -1.27
C ASN A 187 0.77 5.01 -1.21
N PHE A 188 1.59 6.06 -1.13
CA PHE A 188 3.02 5.95 -0.85
C PHE A 188 3.36 6.49 0.53
N TYR A 189 3.91 5.61 1.37
CA TYR A 189 4.33 5.91 2.73
C TYR A 189 5.85 6.01 2.80
N LYS A 190 6.33 7.14 3.32
CA LYS A 190 7.73 7.38 3.65
C LYS A 190 8.08 6.79 5.02
N LYS A 191 9.33 6.99 5.48
CA LYS A 191 9.90 6.41 6.72
C LYS A 191 9.05 6.57 8.00
N ALA A 192 8.21 7.60 8.07
CA ALA A 192 7.33 7.89 9.21
C ALA A 192 5.82 7.85 8.84
N GLY A 193 5.50 7.24 7.69
CA GLY A 193 4.13 7.12 7.21
C GLY A 193 3.28 6.30 8.17
N ARG A 194 2.07 6.81 8.43
CA ARG A 194 1.03 6.14 9.22
C ARG A 194 -0.32 6.48 8.62
N ASN A 195 -1.27 5.56 8.78
CA ASN A 195 -2.69 5.85 8.59
C ASN A 195 -3.44 5.43 9.85
N GLY A 196 -4.31 6.30 10.35
CA GLY A 196 -5.05 6.05 11.59
C GLY A 196 -6.07 4.92 11.45
N MET A 197 -6.74 4.56 12.55
CA MET A 197 -7.85 3.61 12.52
C MET A 197 -9.00 4.19 11.69
N HIS A 198 -9.42 3.45 10.67
CA HIS A 198 -10.50 3.84 9.77
C HIS A 198 -11.20 2.60 9.21
N ILE A 199 -12.36 2.83 8.61
CA ILE A 199 -13.08 1.88 7.77
C ILE A 199 -13.11 2.48 6.37
N ASP A 200 -12.89 1.64 5.36
CA ASP A 200 -13.14 2.00 3.98
C ASP A 200 -14.66 1.94 3.74
N LYS A 201 -15.38 3.06 3.77
CA LYS A 201 -16.85 3.06 3.82
C LYS A 201 -17.54 4.03 2.84
N ASP A 202 -16.77 4.57 1.89
CA ASP A 202 -17.23 5.67 1.04
C ASP A 202 -17.70 5.18 -0.35
N GLU A 203 -17.80 3.87 -0.53
CA GLU A 203 -18.46 3.20 -1.65
C GLU A 203 -20.00 3.27 -1.52
N SER A 204 -20.75 2.79 -2.51
CA SER A 204 -22.22 2.85 -2.48
C SER A 204 -22.83 2.00 -1.35
N ASP A 205 -24.03 2.35 -0.91
CA ASP A 205 -24.76 1.60 0.12
C ASP A 205 -24.94 0.12 -0.28
N GLU A 206 -25.12 -0.16 -1.58
CA GLU A 206 -25.18 -1.52 -2.11
C GLU A 206 -23.83 -2.24 -1.98
N ALA A 207 -22.72 -1.59 -2.33
CA ALA A 207 -21.39 -2.17 -2.17
C ALA A 207 -21.09 -2.49 -0.69
N MET A 208 -21.47 -1.59 0.21
CA MET A 208 -21.28 -1.75 1.64
C MET A 208 -22.16 -2.86 2.22
N SER A 209 -23.46 -2.86 1.90
CA SER A 209 -24.43 -3.84 2.43
C SER A 209 -24.18 -5.26 1.92
N MET A 210 -23.72 -5.41 0.68
CA MET A 210 -23.37 -6.73 0.13
C MET A 210 -22.02 -7.26 0.64
N GLY A 211 -21.23 -6.41 1.30
CA GLY A 211 -19.89 -6.77 1.73
C GLY A 211 -18.88 -6.83 0.57
N SER A 212 -19.00 -5.95 -0.43
CA SER A 212 -18.17 -5.98 -1.64
C SER A 212 -16.68 -5.94 -1.31
N PRO A 213 -15.85 -6.89 -1.78
CA PRO A 213 -14.45 -7.01 -1.37
C PRO A 213 -13.60 -5.74 -1.57
N VAL A 214 -12.62 -5.56 -0.68
CA VAL A 214 -11.49 -4.64 -0.81
C VAL A 214 -10.21 -5.47 -0.92
N ILE A 215 -9.36 -5.12 -1.87
CA ILE A 215 -8.09 -5.81 -2.13
C ILE A 215 -6.96 -4.82 -1.95
N SER A 216 -5.93 -5.17 -1.19
CA SER A 216 -4.81 -4.28 -0.87
C SER A 216 -3.47 -4.97 -1.10
N PHE A 217 -2.68 -4.48 -2.06
CA PHE A 217 -1.30 -4.93 -2.26
C PHE A 217 -0.31 -4.10 -1.45
N SER A 218 0.76 -4.74 -0.98
CA SER A 218 1.89 -4.10 -0.30
C SER A 218 3.18 -4.32 -1.09
N ILE A 219 3.88 -3.25 -1.45
CA ILE A 219 5.13 -3.31 -2.22
C ILE A 219 6.17 -2.38 -1.56
N GLY A 220 7.41 -2.86 -1.40
CA GLY A 220 8.50 -2.12 -0.77
C GLY A 220 8.74 -2.48 0.71
N CYS A 221 8.99 -1.47 1.54
CA CYS A 221 9.22 -1.65 2.97
C CYS A 221 8.03 -2.34 3.65
N ALA A 222 8.32 -3.32 4.51
CA ALA A 222 7.32 -3.98 5.33
C ALA A 222 6.64 -3.01 6.30
N ALA A 223 5.43 -3.34 6.76
CA ALA A 223 4.65 -2.51 7.66
C ALA A 223 3.80 -3.33 8.65
N GLU A 224 3.44 -2.69 9.76
CA GLU A 224 2.43 -3.20 10.70
C GLU A 224 1.04 -2.72 10.25
N PHE A 225 0.16 -3.67 9.96
CA PHE A 225 -1.25 -3.46 9.71
C PHE A 225 -2.04 -3.93 10.92
N ALA A 226 -2.68 -3.00 11.61
CA ALA A 226 -3.55 -3.30 12.74
C ALA A 226 -5.00 -3.45 12.24
N TYR A 227 -5.73 -4.41 12.79
CA TYR A 227 -7.09 -4.74 12.34
C TYR A 227 -7.94 -5.28 13.50
N ILE A 228 -9.22 -4.91 13.50
CA ILE A 228 -10.21 -5.33 14.50
C ILE A 228 -11.62 -5.11 13.94
N ASP A 229 -12.61 -5.88 14.40
CA ASP A 229 -14.01 -5.85 13.91
C ASP A 229 -14.89 -4.76 14.55
N HIS A 230 -14.31 -3.92 15.41
CA HIS A 230 -14.95 -2.79 16.05
C HIS A 230 -13.96 -1.63 16.26
N TYR A 231 -14.44 -0.43 16.54
CA TYR A 231 -13.54 0.66 16.93
C TYR A 231 -12.96 0.37 18.31
N PRO A 232 -11.63 0.38 18.48
CA PRO A 232 -11.01 -0.06 19.71
C PRO A 232 -11.28 0.91 20.85
N GLU A 233 -11.53 0.38 22.04
CA GLU A 233 -11.64 1.15 23.27
C GLU A 233 -10.26 1.72 23.69
N PRO A 234 -10.21 2.78 24.51
CA PRO A 234 -8.95 3.30 25.02
C PRO A 234 -8.10 2.21 25.66
N HIS A 235 -6.85 2.09 25.22
CA HIS A 235 -5.86 1.10 25.68
C HIS A 235 -6.13 -0.37 25.28
N GLU A 236 -7.13 -0.63 24.44
CA GLU A 236 -7.35 -1.97 23.90
C GLU A 236 -6.17 -2.41 23.03
N ALA A 237 -5.74 -3.66 23.23
CA ALA A 237 -4.66 -4.25 22.44
C ALA A 237 -5.21 -4.71 21.08
N VAL A 238 -4.85 -4.00 20.02
CA VAL A 238 -5.31 -4.33 18.66
C VAL A 238 -4.38 -5.37 17.99
N PRO A 239 -4.93 -6.47 17.43
CA PRO A 239 -4.17 -7.42 16.63
C PRO A 239 -3.41 -6.75 15.49
N ILE A 240 -2.23 -7.26 15.18
CA ILE A 240 -1.43 -6.77 14.04
C ILE A 240 -0.96 -7.92 13.16
N VAL A 241 -0.87 -7.65 11.86
CA VAL A 241 -0.20 -8.48 10.88
C VAL A 241 0.90 -7.68 10.20
N ARG A 242 2.04 -8.33 9.94
CA ARG A 242 3.16 -7.77 9.20
C ARG A 242 2.96 -8.02 7.71
N LEU A 243 2.79 -6.92 6.98
CA LEU A 243 2.75 -6.91 5.52
C LEU A 243 4.16 -6.69 4.98
N GLU A 244 4.59 -7.53 4.06
CA GLU A 244 5.86 -7.47 3.36
C GLU A 244 5.65 -7.20 1.87
N SER A 245 6.74 -6.96 1.14
CA SER A 245 6.68 -6.70 -0.29
C SER A 245 6.14 -7.93 -1.03
N GLY A 246 5.07 -7.73 -1.79
CA GLY A 246 4.38 -8.75 -2.57
C GLY A 246 3.15 -9.34 -1.89
N ASP A 247 2.88 -9.01 -0.63
CA ASP A 247 1.68 -9.50 0.05
C ASP A 247 0.41 -8.83 -0.48
N ALA A 248 -0.68 -9.60 -0.50
CA ALA A 248 -2.04 -9.11 -0.67
C ALA A 248 -2.87 -9.33 0.60
N LEU A 249 -3.70 -8.35 0.95
CA LEU A 249 -4.82 -8.50 1.87
C LEU A 249 -6.11 -8.42 1.07
N VAL A 250 -7.08 -9.28 1.37
CA VAL A 250 -8.41 -9.23 0.79
C VAL A 250 -9.41 -9.27 1.93
N PHE A 251 -10.32 -8.30 1.99
CA PHE A 251 -11.37 -8.27 3.00
C PHE A 251 -12.73 -7.86 2.44
N GLY A 252 -13.76 -8.57 2.84
CA GLY A 252 -15.14 -8.31 2.43
C GLY A 252 -16.11 -9.12 3.29
N GLY A 253 -17.34 -9.26 2.84
CA GLY A 253 -18.43 -9.88 3.60
C GLY A 253 -18.45 -9.41 5.06
N PRO A 254 -18.32 -10.30 6.06
CA PRO A 254 -18.32 -9.92 7.47
C PRO A 254 -17.15 -8.99 7.86
N ALA A 255 -16.02 -9.04 7.16
CA ALA A 255 -14.88 -8.14 7.40
C ALA A 255 -14.92 -6.87 6.54
N ARG A 256 -16.00 -6.59 5.80
CA ARG A 256 -16.08 -5.40 4.94
C ARG A 256 -15.89 -4.10 5.71
N ASN A 257 -16.36 -4.09 6.96
CA ASN A 257 -16.28 -2.96 7.89
C ASN A 257 -15.13 -3.09 8.89
N VAL A 258 -14.10 -3.89 8.58
CA VAL A 258 -12.94 -4.04 9.47
C VAL A 258 -12.30 -2.68 9.73
N VAL A 259 -12.15 -2.33 11.00
CA VAL A 259 -11.42 -1.14 11.43
C VAL A 259 -9.95 -1.46 11.35
N HIS A 260 -9.21 -0.66 10.59
CA HIS A 260 -7.81 -0.96 10.32
C HIS A 260 -6.92 0.28 10.25
N ALA A 261 -5.62 0.07 10.46
CA ALA A 261 -4.61 1.12 10.46
C ALA A 261 -3.27 0.62 9.95
N LEU A 262 -2.48 1.53 9.36
CA LEU A 262 -1.06 1.32 9.11
C LEU A 262 -0.27 2.02 10.22
N THR A 263 0.17 1.27 11.22
CA THR A 263 0.72 1.85 12.46
C THR A 263 2.22 2.12 12.38
N ARG A 264 2.94 1.36 11.54
CA ARG A 264 4.40 1.48 11.39
C ARG A 264 4.88 0.99 10.02
N VAL A 265 5.86 1.70 9.44
CA VAL A 265 6.66 1.23 8.29
C VAL A 265 8.08 0.90 8.78
N TYR A 266 8.60 -0.26 8.38
CA TYR A 266 9.93 -0.75 8.74
C TYR A 266 10.96 -0.38 7.68
N ASN A 267 11.75 0.65 7.97
CA ASN A 267 12.81 1.11 7.05
C ASN A 267 13.86 0.02 6.81
N GLY A 268 14.43 0.00 5.59
CA GLY A 268 15.49 -0.94 5.22
C GLY A 268 15.03 -2.38 4.97
N THR A 269 13.71 -2.63 4.94
CA THR A 269 13.14 -3.96 4.67
C THR A 269 12.64 -4.13 3.23
N GLN A 270 12.82 -3.11 2.38
CA GLN A 270 12.53 -3.21 0.95
C GLN A 270 13.43 -4.26 0.30
N PRO A 271 12.91 -5.11 -0.59
CA PRO A 271 13.74 -6.06 -1.34
C PRO A 271 14.81 -5.34 -2.17
N SER A 272 16.04 -5.84 -2.16
CA SER A 272 17.19 -5.22 -2.84
C SER A 272 17.06 -5.16 -4.37
N TRP A 273 16.29 -6.08 -4.95
CA TRP A 273 16.01 -6.12 -6.39
C TRP A 273 14.96 -5.08 -6.82
N LEU A 274 14.11 -4.60 -5.90
CA LEU A 274 13.01 -3.70 -6.21
C LEU A 274 13.51 -2.28 -6.43
N ARG A 275 13.34 -1.77 -7.66
CA ARG A 275 13.78 -0.44 -8.10
C ARG A 275 12.72 0.61 -7.77
N MET A 276 12.69 1.00 -6.50
CA MET A 276 11.83 2.05 -5.96
C MET A 276 12.62 2.83 -4.91
N ARG A 277 12.31 4.12 -4.73
CA ARG A 277 12.79 4.87 -3.56
C ARG A 277 12.31 4.15 -2.29
N SER A 278 13.16 4.12 -1.26
CA SER A 278 12.82 3.48 0.02
C SER A 278 11.52 4.03 0.59
N GLY A 279 10.55 3.13 0.78
CA GLY A 279 9.22 3.43 1.29
C GLY A 279 8.29 2.24 1.05
N ARG A 280 7.00 2.43 1.33
CA ARG A 280 5.95 1.42 1.07
C ARG A 280 4.95 2.00 0.08
N LEU A 281 4.74 1.29 -1.02
CA LEU A 281 3.65 1.52 -1.95
C LEU A 281 2.50 0.57 -1.62
N ASN A 282 1.28 1.07 -1.69
CA ASN A 282 0.07 0.33 -1.44
C ASN A 282 -0.97 0.66 -2.49
N LEU A 283 -1.58 -0.38 -3.07
CA LEU A 283 -2.62 -0.26 -4.08
C LEU A 283 -3.87 -0.92 -3.50
N THR A 284 -4.91 -0.12 -3.25
CA THR A 284 -6.17 -0.59 -2.67
C THR A 284 -7.28 -0.51 -3.70
N PHE A 285 -7.74 -1.67 -4.16
CA PHE A 285 -8.77 -1.84 -5.17
C PHE A 285 -10.13 -2.04 -4.55
N ARG A 286 -11.14 -1.38 -5.13
CA ARG A 286 -12.52 -1.40 -4.67
C ARG A 286 -13.46 -1.26 -5.87
N GLU A 287 -14.71 -1.63 -5.66
CA GLU A 287 -15.80 -1.39 -6.60
C GLU A 287 -16.79 -0.41 -5.95
N TYR A 288 -17.05 0.73 -6.60
CA TYR A 288 -17.92 1.77 -6.05
C TYR A 288 -19.35 1.27 -5.90
N LYS A 289 -19.87 0.62 -6.93
CA LYS A 289 -21.20 0.01 -6.96
C LYS A 289 -21.07 -1.38 -7.61
N PRO A 290 -21.68 -2.43 -7.05
CA PRO A 290 -21.54 -3.77 -7.60
C PRO A 290 -22.01 -3.83 -9.06
N SER A 291 -21.10 -4.20 -9.97
CA SER A 291 -21.36 -4.30 -11.41
C SER A 291 -22.46 -5.31 -11.75
N GLU A 292 -22.72 -6.28 -10.87
CA GLU A 292 -23.82 -7.24 -11.01
C GLU A 292 -25.21 -6.63 -10.81
N LEU A 293 -25.31 -5.39 -10.33
CA LEU A 293 -26.56 -4.64 -10.14
C LEU A 293 -26.80 -3.61 -11.25
N GLU A 294 -25.89 -3.47 -12.22
CA GLU A 294 -26.03 -2.54 -13.35
C GLU A 294 -26.76 -3.15 -14.57
N SER A 295 -27.46 -4.27 -14.36
CA SER A 295 -28.28 -4.98 -15.37
C SER A 295 -29.72 -4.47 -15.45
#